data_AF-A0A6S6Z2E6-F1
#
_entry.id   AF-A0A6S6Z2E6-F1
#
_cell.length_a   1.000
_cell.length_b   1.000
_cell.length_c   1.000
_cell.angle_alpha   90.00
_cell.angle_beta   90.00
_cell.angle_gamma   90.00
#
_symmetry.space_group_name_H-M   'P 1'
#
loop_
_entity.id
_entity.type
_entity.pdbx_description
1 polymer ?
#
loop_
_entity_poly.entity_id
_entity_poly.type
_entity_poly.pdbx_seq_one_letter_code
_entity_poly.pdbx_strand_id
1 'polypeptide(L)'
;MTPNRCTSLARWPGVTLLLLALHTSGNAIAQPGLAAHTTPAQKYALALEAQTEGDVPAMLAWLRAAARDGHAPAQRLLGMALLGGPALYGPAMPTDLCEARQWLLRAARQDGAGPGDVAYALYGRPRQTQPQPCERS
;
A
#
# COMPACT_ATOMS: atom_id res chain seq x y z
N MET A 1 -13.61 73.83 24.57
CA MET A 1 -12.32 73.52 23.93
C MET A 1 -12.10 72.01 23.98
N THR A 2 -11.66 71.43 22.88
CA THR A 2 -11.75 70.02 22.44
C THR A 2 -10.76 69.05 23.12
N PRO A 3 -11.08 67.73 23.18
CA PRO A 3 -10.24 66.70 23.78
C PRO A 3 -9.22 66.09 22.81
N ASN A 4 -8.03 65.76 23.33
CA ASN A 4 -6.98 65.01 22.64
C ASN A 4 -7.42 63.55 22.40
N ARG A 5 -7.57 63.15 21.14
CA ARG A 5 -7.63 61.75 20.73
C ARG A 5 -6.26 61.33 20.18
N CYS A 6 -5.56 60.46 20.89
CA CYS A 6 -4.45 59.68 20.33
C CYS A 6 -4.90 58.24 20.17
N THR A 7 -5.48 57.92 19.02
CA THR A 7 -5.67 56.53 18.57
C THR A 7 -4.40 56.10 17.84
N SER A 8 -3.50 55.44 18.56
CA SER A 8 -2.40 54.68 17.98
C SER A 8 -2.97 53.42 17.32
N LEU A 9 -3.27 53.50 16.02
CA LEU A 9 -3.47 52.32 15.17
C LEU A 9 -2.10 51.67 14.94
N ALA A 10 -1.73 50.76 15.84
CA ALA A 10 -0.58 49.89 15.66
C ALA A 10 -0.91 48.90 14.53
N ARG A 11 -0.57 49.27 13.29
CA ARG A 11 -0.64 48.39 12.12
C ARG A 11 0.54 47.43 12.22
N TRP A 12 0.33 46.27 12.85
CA TRP A 12 1.34 45.22 13.01
C TRP A 12 1.65 44.58 11.63
N PRO A 13 2.81 44.85 11.00
CA PRO A 13 3.15 44.27 9.70
C PRO A 13 3.42 42.76 9.78
N GLY A 14 3.54 42.20 10.99
CA GLY A 14 3.82 40.78 11.22
C GLY A 14 2.67 39.85 10.82
N VAL A 15 1.42 40.27 10.94
CA VAL A 15 0.26 39.41 10.60
C VAL A 15 0.15 39.17 9.10
N THR A 16 0.49 40.19 8.29
CA THR A 16 0.51 40.06 6.81
C THR A 16 1.63 39.14 6.31
N LEU A 17 2.78 39.10 7.00
CA LEU A 17 3.87 38.17 6.66
C LEU A 17 3.53 36.72 7.04
N LEU A 18 2.82 36.51 8.15
CA LEU A 18 2.38 35.17 8.56
C LEU A 18 1.35 34.61 7.57
N LEU A 19 0.39 35.42 7.12
CA LEU A 19 -0.63 35.01 6.14
C LEU A 19 -0.05 34.68 4.76
N LEU A 20 1.04 35.33 4.32
CA LEU A 20 1.70 35.00 3.06
C LEU A 20 2.38 33.62 3.10
N ALA A 21 2.91 33.21 4.27
CA ALA A 21 3.59 31.92 4.43
C ALA A 21 2.63 30.71 4.41
N LEU A 22 1.35 30.92 4.75
CA LEU A 22 0.33 29.85 4.73
C LEU A 22 -0.18 29.52 3.32
N HIS A 23 0.03 30.39 2.32
CA HIS A 23 -0.43 30.14 0.94
C HIS A 23 0.62 29.43 0.07
N THR A 24 1.86 29.31 0.54
CA THR A 24 2.95 28.67 -0.22
C THR A 24 3.29 27.27 0.26
N SER A 25 2.61 26.73 1.27
CA SER A 25 2.64 25.29 1.54
C SER A 25 1.85 24.58 0.44
N GLY A 26 2.48 24.44 -0.72
CA GLY A 26 1.95 23.69 -1.84
C GLY A 26 1.60 22.27 -1.40
N ASN A 27 0.46 21.76 -1.87
CA ASN A 27 0.11 20.36 -1.71
C ASN A 27 1.27 19.51 -2.24
N ALA A 28 1.82 18.64 -1.40
CA ALA A 28 2.85 17.69 -1.82
C ALA A 28 2.21 16.69 -2.78
N ILE A 29 2.35 16.93 -4.08
CA ILE A 29 1.91 16.00 -5.11
C ILE A 29 3.00 14.93 -5.20
N ALA A 30 2.67 13.69 -4.83
CA ALA A 30 3.56 12.55 -4.98
C ALA A 30 4.01 12.44 -6.45
N GLN A 31 5.31 12.55 -6.71
CA GLN A 31 5.83 12.53 -8.08
C GLN A 31 5.67 11.12 -8.67
N PRO A 32 5.01 10.96 -9.84
CA PRO A 32 4.79 9.65 -10.46
C PRO A 32 6.08 8.95 -10.93
N GLY A 33 7.24 9.63 -10.90
CA GLY A 33 8.54 9.07 -11.27
C GLY A 33 9.20 8.20 -10.19
N LEU A 34 8.71 8.20 -8.95
CA LEU A 34 9.28 7.39 -7.86
C LEU A 34 9.10 5.88 -8.08
N ALA A 35 8.04 5.47 -8.78
CA ALA A 35 7.75 4.06 -9.03
C ALA A 35 8.85 3.33 -9.83
N ALA A 36 9.66 4.05 -10.62
CA ALA A 36 10.75 3.47 -11.40
C ALA A 36 11.98 3.10 -10.55
N HIS A 37 12.16 3.75 -9.40
CA HIS A 37 13.31 3.56 -8.51
C HIS A 37 12.95 2.98 -7.14
N THR A 38 11.69 2.60 -6.93
CA THR A 38 11.29 1.94 -5.68
C THR A 38 11.72 0.47 -5.67
N THR A 39 12.43 0.10 -4.61
CA THR A 39 12.79 -1.29 -4.36
C THR A 39 11.55 -2.14 -4.08
N PRO A 40 11.60 -3.47 -4.24
CA PRO A 40 10.45 -4.33 -3.94
C PRO A 40 9.96 -4.20 -2.49
N ALA A 41 10.88 -3.95 -1.55
CA ALA A 41 10.55 -3.71 -0.15
C ALA A 41 9.85 -2.35 0.07
N GLN A 42 10.26 -1.30 -0.64
CA GLN A 42 9.57 0.00 -0.59
C GLN A 42 8.17 -0.08 -1.20
N LYS A 43 8.00 -0.79 -2.31
CA LYS A 43 6.67 -1.07 -2.88
C LYS A 43 5.78 -1.82 -1.88
N TYR A 44 6.34 -2.77 -1.14
CA TYR A 44 5.62 -3.45 -0.07
C TYR A 44 5.24 -2.51 1.08
N ALA A 45 6.12 -1.60 1.49
CA ALA A 45 5.80 -0.58 2.50
C ALA A 45 4.62 0.31 2.07
N LEU A 46 4.62 0.81 0.82
CA LEU A 46 3.51 1.58 0.25
C LEU A 46 2.19 0.79 0.25
N ALA A 47 2.25 -0.53 0.05
CA ALA A 47 1.07 -1.37 0.14
C ALA A 47 0.49 -1.44 1.56
N LEU A 48 1.37 -1.52 2.58
CA LEU A 48 0.94 -1.52 3.98
C LEU A 48 0.37 -0.17 4.39
N GLU A 49 0.94 0.94 3.91
CA GLU A 49 0.39 2.29 4.11
C GLU A 49 -1.04 2.37 3.55
N ALA A 50 -1.22 1.99 2.27
CA ALA A 50 -2.54 1.93 1.64
C ALA A 50 -3.53 1.02 2.41
N GLN A 51 -3.06 -0.11 2.96
CA GLN A 51 -3.88 -0.97 3.81
C GLN A 51 -4.36 -0.24 5.07
N THR A 52 -3.48 0.51 5.75
CA THR A 52 -3.85 1.26 6.96
C THR A 52 -4.82 2.40 6.69
N GLU A 53 -4.79 2.96 5.47
CA GLU A 53 -5.72 3.99 5.02
C GLU A 53 -7.06 3.41 4.53
N GLY A 54 -7.16 2.09 4.38
CA GLY A 54 -8.33 1.42 3.81
C GLY A 54 -8.44 1.51 2.28
N ASP A 55 -7.38 1.95 1.59
CA ASP A 55 -7.31 1.97 0.13
C ASP A 55 -6.91 0.59 -0.40
N VAL A 56 -7.91 -0.29 -0.47
CA VAL A 56 -7.76 -1.67 -0.96
C VAL A 56 -7.25 -1.72 -2.41
N PRO A 57 -7.77 -0.90 -3.36
CA PRO A 57 -7.21 -0.84 -4.71
C PRO A 57 -5.71 -0.50 -4.75
N ALA A 58 -5.25 0.51 -4.02
CA ALA A 58 -3.85 0.89 -3.99
C ALA A 58 -2.98 -0.18 -3.31
N MET A 59 -3.46 -0.76 -2.19
CA MET A 59 -2.79 -1.89 -1.53
C MET A 59 -2.53 -3.03 -2.52
N LEU A 60 -3.55 -3.44 -3.28
CA LEU A 60 -3.40 -4.53 -4.26
C LEU A 60 -2.48 -4.18 -5.43
N ALA A 61 -2.50 -2.93 -5.89
CA ALA A 61 -1.62 -2.47 -6.96
C ALA A 61 -0.14 -2.56 -6.52
N TRP A 62 0.17 -2.06 -5.32
CA TRP A 62 1.52 -2.10 -4.75
C TRP A 62 1.96 -3.51 -4.39
N LEU A 63 1.08 -4.33 -3.83
CA LEU A 63 1.35 -5.75 -3.59
C LEU A 63 1.71 -6.48 -4.88
N ARG A 64 0.93 -6.30 -5.95
CA ARG A 64 1.22 -6.92 -7.25
C ARG A 64 2.54 -6.41 -7.82
N ALA A 65 2.86 -5.13 -7.68
CA ALA A 65 4.14 -4.60 -8.11
C ALA A 65 5.31 -5.26 -7.36
N ALA A 66 5.30 -5.25 -6.02
CA ALA A 66 6.33 -5.87 -5.20
C ALA A 66 6.43 -7.40 -5.41
N ALA A 67 5.30 -8.08 -5.55
CA ALA A 67 5.24 -9.53 -5.78
C ALA A 67 5.83 -9.94 -7.13
N ARG A 68 5.59 -9.14 -8.19
CA ARG A 68 6.19 -9.32 -9.52
C ARG A 68 7.70 -9.16 -9.48
N ASP A 69 8.21 -8.25 -8.66
CA ASP A 69 9.65 -8.06 -8.46
C ASP A 69 10.28 -9.09 -7.51
N GLY A 70 9.52 -10.13 -7.12
CA GLY A 70 10.03 -11.25 -6.34
C GLY A 70 9.93 -11.10 -4.82
N HIS A 71 9.34 -10.03 -4.28
CA HIS A 71 9.30 -9.84 -2.83
C HIS A 71 8.40 -10.87 -2.12
N ALA A 72 8.99 -11.84 -1.42
CA ALA A 72 8.25 -12.95 -0.79
C ALA A 72 7.17 -12.49 0.22
N PRO A 73 7.40 -11.48 1.09
CA PRO A 73 6.33 -10.93 1.93
C PRO A 73 5.13 -10.38 1.13
N ALA A 74 5.39 -9.69 0.02
CA ALA A 74 4.31 -9.18 -0.84
C ALA A 74 3.55 -10.30 -1.53
N GLN A 75 4.24 -11.35 -2.01
CA GLN A 75 3.60 -12.52 -2.60
C GLN A 75 2.69 -13.23 -1.57
N ARG A 76 3.17 -13.38 -0.33
CA ARG A 76 2.39 -13.98 0.75
C ARG A 76 1.15 -13.14 1.07
N LEU A 77 1.32 -11.84 1.27
CA LEU A 77 0.22 -10.94 1.62
C LEU A 77 -0.81 -10.83 0.50
N LEU A 78 -0.36 -10.75 -0.76
CA LEU A 78 -1.25 -10.77 -1.93
C LEU A 78 -2.06 -12.06 -2.00
N GLY A 79 -1.41 -13.21 -1.77
CA GLY A 79 -2.09 -14.49 -1.72
C GLY A 79 -3.18 -14.56 -0.66
N MET A 80 -2.88 -14.11 0.57
CA MET A 80 -3.85 -14.05 1.66
C MET A 80 -5.00 -13.09 1.35
N ALA A 81 -4.69 -11.92 0.78
CA ALA A 81 -5.70 -10.95 0.42
C ALA A 81 -6.67 -11.49 -0.64
N LEU A 82 -6.16 -12.24 -1.63
CA LEU A 82 -6.97 -12.87 -2.67
C LEU A 82 -7.75 -14.10 -2.20
N LEU A 83 -7.32 -14.78 -1.12
CA LEU A 83 -8.10 -15.84 -0.47
C LEU A 83 -9.29 -15.26 0.32
N GLY A 84 -9.02 -14.21 1.10
CA GLY A 84 -9.99 -13.63 2.02
C GLY A 84 -10.79 -12.46 1.45
N GLY A 85 -10.61 -12.11 0.17
CA GLY A 85 -11.05 -10.86 -0.47
C GLY A 85 -12.35 -10.27 0.10
N PRO A 86 -13.53 -10.89 -0.15
CA PRO A 86 -14.80 -10.34 0.28
C PRO A 86 -14.97 -10.22 1.80
N ALA A 87 -14.38 -11.17 2.55
CA ALA A 87 -14.49 -11.23 4.00
C ALA A 87 -13.58 -10.23 4.72
N LEU A 88 -12.44 -9.88 4.10
CA LEU A 88 -11.45 -8.98 4.68
C LEU A 88 -11.62 -7.52 4.20
N TYR A 89 -12.05 -7.34 2.95
CA TYR A 89 -12.01 -6.05 2.26
C TYR A 89 -13.36 -5.64 1.65
N GLY A 90 -14.40 -6.47 1.82
CA GLY A 90 -15.75 -6.20 1.35
C GLY A 90 -16.04 -6.71 -0.07
N PRO A 91 -17.31 -6.64 -0.51
CA PRO A 91 -17.80 -7.31 -1.72
C PRO A 91 -17.17 -6.80 -3.01
N ALA A 92 -16.53 -5.63 -2.99
CA ALA A 92 -15.81 -5.07 -4.13
C ALA A 92 -14.52 -5.81 -4.46
N MET A 93 -14.04 -6.69 -3.58
CA MET A 93 -12.83 -7.47 -3.79
C MET A 93 -13.17 -8.95 -3.95
N PRO A 94 -13.35 -9.44 -5.20
CA PRO A 94 -13.62 -10.85 -5.43
C PRO A 94 -12.43 -11.73 -5.05
N THR A 95 -12.72 -12.93 -4.57
CA THR A 95 -11.72 -13.97 -4.31
C THR A 95 -11.15 -14.47 -5.65
N ASP A 96 -9.82 -14.60 -5.75
CA ASP A 96 -9.16 -15.36 -6.82
C ASP A 96 -8.26 -16.41 -6.18
N LEU A 97 -8.83 -17.59 -5.90
CA LEU A 97 -8.13 -18.71 -5.27
C LEU A 97 -6.95 -19.20 -6.11
N CYS A 98 -7.05 -19.04 -7.44
CA CYS A 98 -6.06 -19.49 -8.38
C CYS A 98 -4.83 -18.59 -8.36
N GLU A 99 -5.02 -17.28 -8.49
CA GLU A 99 -3.96 -16.29 -8.33
C GLU A 99 -3.36 -16.37 -6.91
N ALA A 100 -4.21 -16.52 -5.89
CA ALA A 100 -3.76 -16.65 -4.50
C ALA A 100 -2.80 -17.82 -4.30
N ARG A 101 -3.19 -19.02 -4.73
CA ARG A 101 -2.36 -20.23 -4.63
C ARG A 101 -1.01 -20.03 -5.32
N GLN A 102 -0.99 -19.41 -6.49
CA GLN A 102 0.26 -19.18 -7.22
C GLN A 102 1.22 -18.28 -6.44
N TRP A 103 0.72 -17.18 -5.87
CA TRP A 103 1.55 -16.28 -5.08
C TRP A 103 2.06 -16.91 -3.80
N LEU A 104 1.21 -17.63 -3.07
CA LEU A 104 1.60 -18.34 -1.85
C LEU A 104 2.69 -19.40 -2.12
N LEU A 105 2.53 -20.20 -3.17
CA LEU A 105 3.53 -21.20 -3.55
C LEU A 105 4.87 -20.57 -3.98
N ARG A 106 4.84 -19.38 -4.61
CA ARG A 106 6.07 -18.64 -4.94
C ARG A 106 6.76 -18.13 -3.68
N ALA A 107 6.02 -17.55 -2.73
CA ALA A 107 6.57 -17.07 -1.46
C ALA A 107 7.23 -18.21 -0.67
N ALA A 108 6.53 -19.34 -0.55
CA ALA A 108 7.02 -20.53 0.17
C ALA A 108 8.33 -21.09 -0.41
N ARG A 109 8.53 -21.00 -1.73
CA ARG A 109 9.77 -21.45 -2.38
C ARG A 109 10.95 -20.56 -2.06
N GLN A 110 10.71 -19.26 -1.84
CA GLN A 110 11.76 -18.29 -1.53
C GLN A 110 12.18 -18.34 -0.06
N ASP A 111 11.20 -18.40 0.85
CA ASP A 111 11.46 -18.34 2.30
C ASP A 111 11.86 -19.71 2.90
N GLY A 112 11.84 -20.77 2.09
CA GLY A 112 12.02 -22.15 2.53
C GLY A 112 10.73 -22.67 3.15
N ALA A 113 10.00 -23.51 2.40
CA ALA A 113 8.69 -24.04 2.77
C ALA A 113 8.78 -25.00 3.98
N GLY A 114 8.91 -24.44 5.17
CA GLY A 114 8.78 -25.14 6.44
C GLY A 114 7.31 -25.36 6.80
N PRO A 115 7.02 -26.21 7.79
CA PRO A 115 5.65 -26.49 8.24
C PRO A 115 4.85 -25.26 8.70
N GLY A 116 5.52 -24.16 9.04
CA GLY A 116 4.90 -22.89 9.45
C GLY A 116 4.51 -21.96 8.30
N ASP A 117 4.86 -22.28 7.05
CA ASP A 117 4.49 -21.43 5.91
C ASP A 117 3.01 -21.64 5.51
N VAL A 118 2.33 -20.54 5.16
CA VAL A 118 0.89 -20.56 4.87
C VAL A 118 0.54 -21.41 3.65
N ALA A 119 1.43 -21.51 2.66
CA ALA A 119 1.22 -22.37 1.50
C ALA A 119 1.30 -23.85 1.90
N TYR A 120 2.17 -24.21 2.86
CA TYR A 120 2.25 -25.56 3.40
C TYR A 120 0.96 -25.93 4.14
N ALA A 121 0.45 -25.02 4.97
CA ALA A 121 -0.79 -25.24 5.71
C ALA A 121 -2.02 -25.43 4.80
N LEU A 122 -2.10 -24.67 3.70
CA LEU A 122 -3.25 -24.69 2.80
C LEU A 122 -3.17 -25.76 1.71
N TYR A 123 -1.96 -26.06 1.20
CA TYR A 123 -1.77 -26.90 0.01
C TYR A 123 -0.80 -28.07 0.22
N GLY A 124 -0.25 -28.23 1.43
CA GLY A 124 0.80 -29.19 1.72
C GLY A 124 2.15 -28.80 1.12
N ARG A 125 3.12 -29.72 1.16
CA ARG A 125 4.47 -29.48 0.64
C ARG A 125 4.39 -29.07 -0.85
N PRO A 126 4.88 -27.88 -1.25
CA PRO A 126 4.88 -27.47 -2.65
C PRO A 126 5.73 -28.44 -3.47
N ARG A 127 5.09 -29.30 -4.27
CA ARG A 127 5.78 -30.19 -5.20
C ARG A 127 6.48 -29.34 -6.28
N GLN A 128 7.65 -29.78 -6.73
CA GLN A 128 8.43 -29.09 -7.76
C GLN A 128 7.74 -29.07 -9.14
N THR A 129 6.76 -29.94 -9.34
CA THR A 129 5.97 -30.05 -10.57
C THR A 129 5.11 -28.80 -10.78
N GLN A 130 5.12 -28.27 -12.01
CA GLN A 130 4.39 -27.06 -12.42
C GLN A 130 2.99 -26.96 -11.78
N PRO A 131 2.57 -25.78 -11.28
CA PRO A 131 1.22 -25.60 -10.80
C PRO A 131 0.27 -25.95 -11.95
N GLN A 132 -0.58 -26.96 -11.76
CA GLN A 132 -1.62 -27.27 -12.75
C GLN A 132 -2.37 -25.97 -13.09
N PRO A 133 -2.67 -25.72 -14.38
CA PRO A 133 -3.42 -24.54 -14.78
C PRO A 133 -4.74 -24.56 -14.03
N CYS A 134 -4.98 -23.48 -13.32
CA CYS A 134 -6.16 -23.32 -12.50
C CYS A 134 -7.23 -22.76 -13.43
N GLU A 135 -8.25 -23.55 -13.77
CA GLU A 135 -9.36 -23.10 -14.60
C GLU A 135 -10.11 -22.00 -13.85
N ARG A 136 -10.16 -20.79 -14.41
CA ARG A 136 -11.06 -19.74 -13.92
C ARG A 136 -12.48 -20.14 -14.34
N SER A 137 -13.29 -20.57 -13.38
CA SER A 137 -14.74 -20.76 -13.53
C SER A 137 -15.45 -19.42 -13.63
#